data_AF-A0A2J7R4M1-F1
#
_entry.id   AF-A0A2J7R4M1-F1
#
_cell.length_a   1.000
_cell.length_b   1.000
_cell.length_c   1.000
_cell.angle_alpha   90.00
_cell.angle_beta   90.00
_cell.angle_gamma   90.00
#
_symmetry.space_group_name_H-M   'P 1'
#
loop_
_entity.id
_entity.type
_entity.pdbx_description
1 polymer ?
#
loop_
_entity_poly.entity_id
_entity_poly.type
_entity_poly.pdbx_seq_one_letter_code
_entity_poly.pdbx_strand_id
1 'polypeptide(L)'
;MKAPKKCTKCEQKTVKSTYHIMCIPCAEKEKVCPKCGKFEEIVRKTDPDQQKLESELQNLVRGLPERKRRTFLRLISRKEKPNGKITCTKYKA
;
A
#
# COMPACT_ATOMS: atom_id res chain seq x y z
N MET A 1 25.13 5.87 19.19
CA MET A 1 23.91 5.04 19.00
C MET A 1 22.68 5.92 19.21
N LYS A 2 21.70 5.90 18.30
CA LYS A 2 20.49 6.74 18.40
C LYS A 2 19.50 6.05 19.35
N ALA A 3 19.14 6.72 20.44
CA ALA A 3 18.20 6.17 21.42
C ALA A 3 16.82 5.96 20.79
N PRO A 4 16.17 4.81 21.00
CA PRO A 4 14.84 4.56 20.46
C PRO A 4 13.80 5.47 21.13
N LYS A 5 12.92 6.05 20.32
CA LYS A 5 11.83 6.91 20.80
C LYS A 5 10.66 6.03 21.28
N LYS A 6 9.85 6.59 22.19
CA LYS A 6 8.57 5.99 22.61
C LYS A 6 7.58 6.04 21.46
N CYS A 7 6.88 4.93 21.23
CA CYS A 7 5.75 4.87 20.31
C CYS A 7 4.51 5.54 20.94
N THR A 8 3.76 6.34 20.19
CA THR A 8 2.52 6.97 20.68
C THR A 8 1.36 6.00 20.93
N LYS A 9 1.42 4.76 20.41
CA LYS A 9 0.32 3.78 20.51
C LYS A 9 0.58 2.67 21.53
N CYS A 10 1.78 2.10 21.53
CA CYS A 10 2.14 1.02 22.47
C CYS A 10 3.03 1.49 23.61
N GLU A 11 3.44 2.76 23.62
CA GLU A 11 4.28 3.41 24.66
C GLU A 11 5.67 2.79 24.88
N GLN A 12 5.99 1.72 24.15
CA GLN A 12 7.30 1.07 24.18
C GLN A 12 8.33 1.88 23.39
N LYS A 13 9.60 1.81 23.83
CA LYS A 13 10.75 2.43 23.14
C LYS A 13 11.21 1.56 21.95
N THR A 14 10.35 1.40 20.95
CA THR A 14 10.59 0.51 19.78
C THR A 14 10.76 1.28 18.48
N VAL A 15 10.63 2.61 18.49
CA VAL A 15 10.73 3.44 17.30
C VAL A 15 12.21 3.65 16.94
N LYS A 16 12.67 2.96 15.89
CA LYS A 16 14.05 3.00 15.38
C LYS A 16 14.35 4.20 14.48
N SER A 17 13.34 4.69 13.75
CA SER A 17 13.49 5.83 12.84
C SER A 17 13.21 7.14 13.57
N THR A 18 14.05 8.16 13.37
CA THR A 18 13.85 9.46 14.03
C THR A 18 12.63 10.23 13.58
N TYR A 19 12.16 9.94 12.38
CA TYR A 19 11.02 10.62 11.77
C TYR A 19 9.69 9.94 12.08
N HIS A 20 9.71 8.74 12.68
CA HIS A 20 8.49 8.04 13.03
C HIS A 20 8.03 8.46 14.42
N ILE A 21 6.72 8.65 14.57
CA ILE A 21 6.06 8.89 15.86
C ILE A 21 5.54 7.58 16.47
N MET A 22 5.37 6.54 15.64
CA MET A 22 4.85 5.25 16.06
C MET A 22 5.65 4.10 15.46
N CYS A 23 5.54 2.94 16.11
CA CYS A 23 6.22 1.73 15.71
C CYS A 23 5.63 1.19 14.39
N ILE A 24 6.45 0.57 13.54
CA ILE A 24 5.96 -0.08 12.28
C ILE A 24 4.83 -1.07 12.55
N PRO A 25 4.92 -1.99 13.54
CA PRO A 25 3.82 -2.93 13.77
C PRO A 25 2.54 -2.24 14.29
N CYS A 26 2.67 -1.09 14.96
CA CYS A 26 1.53 -0.29 15.39
C CYS A 26 0.85 0.37 14.19
N ALA A 27 1.65 0.91 13.27
CA ALA A 27 1.20 1.56 12.06
C ALA A 27 0.53 0.59 11.09
N GLU A 28 1.04 -0.64 10.98
CA GLU A 28 0.44 -1.70 10.15
C GLU A 28 -0.92 -2.16 10.69
N LYS A 29 -1.06 -2.33 12.01
CA LYS A 29 -2.33 -2.71 12.65
C LYS A 29 -3.44 -1.67 12.43
N GLU A 30 -3.09 -0.40 12.57
CA GLU A 30 -4.03 0.74 12.44
C GLU A 30 -4.11 1.26 10.99
N LYS A 31 -3.31 0.70 10.06
CA LYS A 31 -3.18 1.13 8.65
C LYS A 31 -2.89 2.62 8.47
N VAL A 32 -2.12 3.21 9.37
CA VAL A 32 -1.74 4.63 9.33
C VAL A 32 -0.26 4.80 9.05
N CYS A 33 0.16 5.99 8.60
CA CYS A 33 1.59 6.24 8.36
C CYS A 33 2.39 6.29 9.68
N PRO A 34 3.52 5.56 9.81
CA PRO A 34 4.39 5.61 10.99
C PRO A 34 4.95 7.00 11.31
N LYS A 35 5.02 7.88 10.30
CA LYS A 35 5.58 9.24 10.38
C LYS A 35 4.61 10.25 10.99
N CYS A 36 3.35 10.24 10.55
CA CYS A 36 2.38 11.28 10.89
C CYS A 36 1.10 10.77 11.57
N GLY A 37 0.90 9.44 11.68
CA GLY A 37 -0.28 8.85 12.31
C GLY A 37 -1.58 9.05 11.53
N LYS A 38 -1.50 9.56 10.30
CA LYS A 38 -2.66 9.77 9.44
C LYS A 38 -2.94 8.54 8.60
N PHE A 39 -4.21 8.19 8.50
CA PHE A 39 -4.73 7.32 7.45
C PHE A 39 -4.75 8.15 6.17
N GLU A 40 -3.62 8.19 5.45
CA GLU A 40 -3.69 8.53 4.04
C GLU A 40 -4.16 7.24 3.37
N GLU A 41 -5.46 7.16 3.11
CA GLU A 41 -5.99 6.22 2.12
C GLU A 41 -5.05 6.33 0.92
N ILE A 42 -4.57 5.19 0.41
CA ILE A 42 -3.75 5.18 -0.80
C ILE A 42 -4.70 5.60 -1.91
N VAL A 43 -4.93 6.91 -2.05
CA VAL A 43 -5.62 7.52 -3.17
C VAL A 43 -4.65 7.29 -4.31
N ARG A 44 -4.78 6.13 -4.95
CA ARG A 44 -4.28 5.93 -6.30
C ARG A 44 -4.97 7.05 -7.08
N LYS A 45 -4.23 8.13 -7.33
CA LYS A 45 -4.65 9.10 -8.34
C LYS A 45 -4.73 8.28 -9.61
N THR A 46 -5.93 7.87 -9.99
CA THR A 46 -6.13 7.21 -11.27
C THR A 46 -5.92 8.30 -12.29
N ASP A 47 -4.72 8.35 -12.85
CA ASP A 47 -4.47 9.20 -14.01
C ASP A 47 -5.47 8.78 -15.11
N PRO A 48 -6.03 9.71 -15.88
CA PRO A 48 -7.02 9.38 -16.92
C PRO A 48 -6.48 8.34 -17.91
N ASP A 49 -5.17 8.32 -18.14
CA ASP A 49 -4.50 7.31 -18.97
C ASP A 49 -4.49 5.91 -18.33
N GLN A 50 -4.43 5.81 -17.00
CA GLN A 50 -4.55 4.52 -16.30
C GLN A 50 -5.95 3.94 -16.41
N GLN A 51 -6.99 4.78 -16.39
CA GLN A 51 -8.37 4.33 -16.56
C GLN A 51 -8.60 3.77 -17.96
N LYS A 52 -8.06 4.43 -18.99
CA LYS A 52 -8.09 3.94 -20.38
C LYS A 52 -7.38 2.59 -20.49
N LEU A 53 -6.17 2.48 -19.95
CA LEU A 53 -5.39 1.23 -19.99
C LEU A 53 -6.10 0.08 -19.27
N GLU A 54 -6.74 0.34 -18.13
CA GLU A 54 -7.50 -0.67 -17.40
C GLU A 54 -8.74 -1.13 -18.19
N SER A 55 -9.42 -0.20 -18.87
CA SER A 55 -10.56 -0.54 -19.74
C SER A 55 -10.14 -1.39 -20.94
N GLU A 56 -9.01 -1.08 -21.58
CA GLU A 56 -8.44 -1.85 -22.69
C GLU A 56 -8.06 -3.26 -22.22
N LEU A 57 -7.39 -3.37 -21.07
CA LEU A 57 -7.03 -4.64 -20.49
C LEU A 57 -8.26 -5.50 -20.18
N GLN A 58 -9.33 -4.91 -19.65
CA GLN A 58 -10.59 -5.63 -19.42
C GLN A 58 -11.20 -6.14 -20.72
N ASN A 59 -11.19 -5.35 -21.79
CA ASN A 59 -11.73 -5.75 -23.09
C ASN A 59 -10.93 -6.92 -23.70
N LEU A 60 -9.60 -6.88 -23.59
CA LEU A 60 -8.73 -7.98 -24.02
C LEU A 60 -9.03 -9.27 -23.26
N VAL A 61 -9.19 -9.19 -21.93
CA VAL A 61 -9.51 -10.36 -21.09
C VAL A 61 -10.89 -10.94 -21.43
N ARG A 62 -11.88 -10.10 -21.76
CA ARG A 62 -13.21 -10.55 -22.20
C ARG A 62 -13.16 -11.25 -23.56
N GLY A 63 -12.28 -10.82 -24.47
CA GLY A 63 -12.10 -11.43 -25.78
C GLY A 63 -11.33 -12.77 -25.78
N LEU A 64 -10.73 -13.17 -24.65
CA LEU A 64 -10.01 -14.44 -24.56
C LEU A 64 -10.97 -15.63 -24.47
N PRO A 65 -10.61 -16.79 -25.07
CA PRO A 65 -11.31 -18.05 -24.84
C PRO A 65 -11.39 -18.38 -23.35
N GLU A 66 -12.51 -18.95 -22.92
CA GLU A 66 -12.84 -19.14 -21.50
C GLU A 66 -11.73 -19.86 -20.71
N ARG A 67 -11.10 -20.87 -21.32
CA ARG A 67 -9.97 -21.59 -20.72
C ARG A 67 -8.79 -20.67 -20.39
N LYS A 68 -8.42 -19.77 -21.32
CA LYS A 68 -7.33 -18.80 -21.15
C LYS A 68 -7.70 -17.71 -20.14
N ARG A 69 -8.95 -17.24 -20.19
CA ARG A 69 -9.49 -16.26 -19.23
C ARG A 69 -9.41 -16.76 -17.79
N ARG A 70 -9.87 -17.99 -17.53
CA ARG A 70 -9.80 -18.62 -16.20
C ARG A 70 -8.36 -18.79 -15.70
N THR A 71 -7.43 -19.20 -16.57
CA THR A 71 -6.01 -19.30 -16.18
C THR A 71 -5.40 -17.95 -15.84
N PHE A 72 -5.75 -16.91 -16.59
CA PHE A 72 -5.27 -15.55 -16.37
C PHE A 72 -5.74 -14.98 -15.02
N LEU A 73 -7.04 -15.08 -14.72
CA LEU A 73 -7.59 -14.64 -13.43
C LEU A 73 -6.93 -15.36 -12.25
N ARG A 74 -6.73 -16.68 -12.34
CA ARG A 74 -6.04 -17.46 -11.31
C ARG A 74 -4.60 -16.99 -11.07
N LEU A 75 -3.90 -16.58 -12.12
CA LEU A 75 -2.54 -16.06 -12.01
C LEU A 75 -2.51 -14.71 -11.29
N ILE A 76 -3.47 -13.82 -11.58
CA ILE A 76 -3.59 -12.51 -10.94
C ILE A 76 -3.88 -12.65 -9.45
N SER A 77 -4.88 -13.46 -9.07
CA SER A 77 -5.24 -13.66 -7.67
C SER A 77 -4.10 -14.22 -6.81
N ARG A 78 -3.12 -14.91 -7.40
CA ARG A 78 -1.90 -15.37 -6.71
C ARG A 78 -0.86 -14.26 -6.52
N LYS A 79 -0.86 -13.23 -7.37
CA LYS A 79 0.12 -12.14 -7.37
C LYS A 79 -0.32 -10.94 -6.52
N GLU A 80 -1.60 -10.78 -6.23
CA GLU A 80 -2.10 -9.74 -5.33
C GLU A 80 -1.69 -10.01 -3.87
N LYS A 81 -0.44 -9.70 -3.54
CA LYS A 81 -0.04 -9.35 -2.17
C LYS A 81 -0.39 -7.87 -1.96
N PRO A 82 -0.93 -7.46 -0.79
CA PRO A 82 -1.15 -6.05 -0.50
C PRO A 82 0.20 -5.34 -0.31
N ASN A 83 0.90 -5.05 -1.41
CA ASN A 83 2.16 -4.29 -1.42
C ASN A 83 1.89 -2.79 -1.47
N GLY A 84 0.90 -2.32 -0.70
CA GLY A 84 0.69 -0.90 -0.46
C GLY A 84 1.66 -0.44 0.62
N LYS A 85 2.86 0.04 0.25
CA LYS A 85 3.70 0.76 1.21
C LYS A 85 2.92 2.01 1.63
N ILE A 86 2.51 2.09 2.89
CA ILE A 86 1.89 3.29 3.47
C ILE A 86 2.96 4.38 3.47
N THR A 87 2.91 5.27 2.48
CA THR A 87 3.86 6.37 2.31
C THR A 87 3.13 7.69 2.56
N CYS A 88 3.74 8.60 3.32
CA CYS A 88 3.18 9.92 3.57
C CYS A 88 3.51 10.85 2.40
N THR A 89 2.48 11.40 1.77
CA THR A 89 2.62 12.35 0.65
C THR A 89 3.16 13.72 1.06
N LYS A 90 3.08 14.09 2.34
CA LYS A 90 3.47 15.44 2.80
C LYS A 90 4.96 15.74 2.71
N TYR A 91 5.82 14.74 2.61
CA TYR A 91 7.27 14.93 2.46
C TYR A 91 7.87 13.72 1.75
N LYS A 92 7.69 13.65 0.42
CA LYS A 92 8.64 12.93 -0.45
C LYS A 92 9.98 13.65 -0.30
N ALA A 93 11.01 12.94 0.15
CA ALA A 93 12.38 13.36 -0.10
C ALA A 93 12.70 13.10 -1.57
#